data_AF-A0A6H5I388-F1
#
_entry.id   AF-A0A6H5I388-F1
#
_cell.length_a   1.000
_cell.length_b   1.000
_cell.length_c   1.000
_cell.angle_alpha   90.00
_cell.angle_beta   90.00
_cell.angle_gamma   90.00
#
_symmetry.space_group_name_H-M   'P 1'
#
loop_
_entity.id
_entity.type
_entity.pdbx_description
1 polymer ?
#
loop_
_entity_poly.entity_id
_entity_poly.type
_entity_poly.pdbx_seq_one_letter_code
_entity_poly.pdbx_strand_id
1 'polypeptide(L)'
;MAQNTVKKRTIEGKRSDKEATKNVDEKKTSESSKDKNEDELVKPKYGPHVTFPYQRVWSRCILIVGVMLIVWYNSKAGKEVALAQRRDVLMGRTAEVQCSPEYRADLEKFPGCVPEKCARVVTDKLLTASEINALLRIAGAGFEYGESDGGASTLDLQTGALSKGLQFVDAFKIHRKHDIFQQEDFAAFKYYFEIEVVSS
;
A
#
# COMPACT_ATOMS: atom_id res chain seq x y z
N MET A 1 34.51 -6.07 -11.63
CA MET A 1 34.97 -7.07 -10.64
C MET A 1 33.90 -7.17 -9.55
N ALA A 2 33.64 -8.40 -9.10
CA ALA A 2 32.76 -8.83 -7.99
C ALA A 2 31.23 -8.76 -8.20
N GLN A 3 30.66 -9.92 -8.55
CA GLN A 3 29.27 -10.34 -8.37
C GLN A 3 29.15 -11.10 -7.03
N ASN A 4 28.00 -11.07 -6.35
CA ASN A 4 27.59 -12.04 -5.33
C ASN A 4 26.06 -12.22 -5.41
N THR A 5 25.51 -13.22 -6.09
CA THR A 5 25.29 -14.64 -5.73
C THR A 5 24.35 -14.90 -4.55
N VAL A 6 23.17 -15.41 -4.93
CA VAL A 6 22.04 -15.86 -4.12
C VAL A 6 22.34 -17.24 -3.51
N LYS A 7 22.13 -17.40 -2.20
CA LYS A 7 22.38 -18.65 -1.46
C LYS A 7 21.08 -19.38 -1.15
N LYS A 8 20.82 -20.48 -1.88
CA LYS A 8 19.72 -21.43 -1.68
C LYS A 8 20.08 -22.41 -0.55
N ARG A 9 19.21 -22.61 0.45
CA ARG A 9 19.42 -23.59 1.53
C ARG A 9 18.66 -24.88 1.26
N THR A 10 19.38 -25.99 1.24
CA THR A 10 18.88 -27.37 1.31
C THR A 10 18.87 -27.79 2.78
N ILE A 11 17.80 -28.44 3.25
CA ILE A 11 17.69 -28.99 4.61
C ILE A 11 17.83 -30.51 4.49
N GLU A 12 18.98 -31.04 4.92
CA GLU A 12 19.17 -32.46 5.19
C GLU A 12 18.92 -32.76 6.67
N GLY A 13 18.25 -33.88 6.93
CA GLY A 13 17.93 -34.36 8.27
C GLY A 13 19.13 -34.93 9.01
N LYS A 14 19.06 -34.90 10.35
CA LYS A 14 19.94 -35.69 11.21
C LYS A 14 19.18 -36.21 12.42
N ARG A 15 19.05 -37.53 12.45
CA ARG A 15 18.71 -38.42 13.57
C ARG A 15 19.88 -38.42 14.56
N SER A 16 19.60 -38.36 15.87
CA SER A 16 20.59 -38.61 16.91
C SER A 16 19.96 -39.51 17.97
N ASP A 17 20.46 -40.74 18.02
CA ASP A 17 20.26 -41.71 19.09
C ASP A 17 21.09 -41.28 20.32
N LYS A 18 20.55 -41.47 21.53
CA LYS A 18 21.30 -41.64 22.79
C LYS A 18 20.48 -42.48 23.79
N GLU A 19 20.82 -43.77 23.85
CA GLU A 19 20.82 -44.61 25.06
C GLU A 19 21.93 -44.15 26.02
N ALA A 20 22.03 -44.51 27.31
CA ALA A 20 21.22 -45.20 28.31
C ALA A 20 21.98 -45.06 29.65
N THR A 21 21.29 -45.29 30.78
CA THR A 21 21.69 -46.09 31.97
C THR A 21 21.03 -45.53 33.24
N LYS A 22 20.63 -46.29 34.27
CA LYS A 22 20.14 -47.68 34.45
C LYS A 22 19.75 -47.81 35.93
N ASN A 23 18.89 -48.79 36.24
CA ASN A 23 18.72 -49.58 37.48
C ASN A 23 17.27 -49.57 38.02
N VAL A 24 16.46 -50.64 37.81
CA VAL A 24 16.46 -52.04 38.38
C VAL A 24 15.55 -52.04 39.63
N ASP A 25 14.47 -52.84 39.75
CA ASP A 25 14.35 -54.31 39.81
C ASP A 25 13.10 -54.84 39.02
N GLU A 26 13.25 -55.78 38.07
CA GLU A 26 13.01 -57.26 38.13
C GLU A 26 11.63 -57.71 38.68
N LYS A 27 10.82 -58.51 37.98
CA LYS A 27 11.08 -59.93 37.63
C LYS A 27 10.03 -60.52 36.64
N LYS A 28 10.51 -61.08 35.51
CA LYS A 28 10.22 -62.37 34.78
C LYS A 28 8.78 -62.94 34.72
N THR A 29 8.25 -63.62 33.68
CA THR A 29 8.82 -64.29 32.48
C THR A 29 7.71 -64.86 31.55
N SER A 30 8.00 -64.88 30.24
CA SER A 30 7.59 -65.77 29.10
C SER A 30 6.14 -66.08 28.71
N GLU A 31 5.85 -65.74 27.45
CA GLU A 31 5.33 -66.57 26.35
C GLU A 31 4.37 -67.74 26.65
N SER A 32 3.18 -67.70 26.06
CA SER A 32 2.78 -68.66 25.03
C SER A 32 1.47 -68.24 24.36
N SER A 33 1.50 -68.17 23.03
CA SER A 33 0.34 -68.01 22.17
C SER A 33 -0.62 -69.19 22.34
N LYS A 34 -1.89 -68.92 22.63
CA LYS A 34 -2.98 -69.84 22.30
C LYS A 34 -4.25 -69.06 22.00
N ASP A 35 -4.59 -69.10 20.72
CA ASP A 35 -5.85 -68.74 20.11
C ASP A 35 -7.04 -69.36 20.87
N LYS A 36 -8.04 -68.53 21.19
CA LYS A 36 -9.47 -68.87 21.27
C LYS A 36 -10.28 -67.62 21.66
N ASN A 37 -11.20 -67.26 20.76
CA ASN A 37 -12.26 -66.27 20.93
C ASN A 37 -12.93 -66.34 22.31
N GLU A 38 -12.93 -65.23 23.02
CA GLU A 38 -14.03 -64.82 23.89
C GLU A 38 -14.23 -63.31 23.70
N ASP A 39 -15.50 -62.94 23.51
CA ASP A 39 -15.96 -61.58 23.28
C ASP A 39 -15.57 -60.64 24.43
N GLU A 40 -14.44 -59.94 24.32
CA GLU A 40 -14.14 -58.80 25.18
C GLU A 40 -14.02 -57.51 24.35
N LEU A 41 -15.12 -56.78 24.33
CA LEU A 41 -15.21 -55.38 23.91
C LEU A 41 -14.04 -54.60 24.50
N VAL A 42 -13.04 -54.27 23.68
CA VAL A 42 -12.06 -53.24 24.01
C VAL A 42 -12.84 -51.96 24.26
N LYS A 43 -13.09 -51.65 25.53
CA LYS A 43 -13.76 -50.41 25.93
C LYS A 43 -12.90 -49.26 25.42
N PRO A 44 -13.42 -48.39 24.54
CA PRO A 44 -12.65 -47.26 24.07
C PRO A 44 -12.28 -46.39 25.29
N LYS A 45 -11.01 -45.96 25.35
CA LYS A 45 -10.45 -45.14 26.43
C LYS A 45 -11.14 -43.77 26.57
N TYR A 46 -11.96 -43.42 25.59
CA TYR A 46 -12.92 -42.32 25.62
C TYR A 46 -14.32 -42.93 25.42
N GLY A 47 -15.31 -42.42 26.16
CA GLY A 47 -16.67 -42.96 26.22
C GLY A 47 -17.37 -43.15 24.86
N PRO A 48 -18.59 -43.71 24.84
CA PRO A 48 -19.26 -44.15 23.63
C PRO A 48 -19.23 -43.04 22.56
N HIS A 49 -18.64 -43.35 21.41
CA HIS A 49 -18.62 -42.42 20.29
C HIS A 49 -20.07 -42.13 19.95
N VAL A 50 -20.50 -40.87 20.09
CA VAL A 50 -21.86 -40.45 19.79
C VAL A 50 -22.11 -40.60 18.29
N THR A 51 -22.59 -41.77 17.87
CA THR A 51 -22.92 -42.07 16.47
C THR A 51 -24.34 -41.61 16.21
N PHE A 52 -24.49 -40.32 15.90
CA PHE A 52 -25.74 -39.82 15.35
C PHE A 52 -25.81 -40.20 13.85
N PRO A 53 -26.98 -40.65 13.35
CA PRO A 53 -27.15 -40.87 11.91
C PRO A 53 -26.84 -39.56 11.18
N TYR A 54 -26.13 -39.66 10.04
CA TYR A 54 -25.68 -38.54 9.20
C TYR A 54 -24.50 -37.68 9.70
N GLN A 55 -23.70 -38.12 10.67
CA GLN A 55 -22.49 -37.40 11.13
C GLN A 55 -21.57 -36.91 9.98
N ARG A 56 -21.35 -37.75 8.96
CA ARG A 56 -20.51 -37.42 7.79
C ARG A 56 -21.11 -36.32 6.90
N VAL A 57 -22.44 -36.21 6.87
CA VAL A 57 -23.14 -35.18 6.09
C VAL A 57 -23.10 -33.86 6.86
N TRP A 58 -23.43 -33.89 8.15
CA TRP A 58 -23.39 -32.69 9.01
C TRP A 58 -21.99 -32.07 9.11
N SER A 59 -20.94 -32.89 9.25
CA SER A 59 -19.56 -32.36 9.28
C SER A 59 -19.18 -31.66 7.97
N ARG A 60 -19.63 -32.18 6.82
CA ARG A 60 -19.41 -31.56 5.50
C ARG A 60 -20.22 -30.28 5.33
N CYS A 61 -21.48 -30.27 5.77
CA CYS A 61 -22.32 -29.07 5.74
C CYS A 61 -21.73 -27.93 6.58
N ILE A 62 -21.26 -28.22 7.80
CA ILE A 62 -20.63 -27.23 8.69
C ILE A 62 -19.35 -26.67 8.06
N LEU A 63 -18.51 -27.51 7.44
CA LEU A 63 -17.31 -27.04 6.73
C LEU A 63 -17.66 -26.16 5.54
N ILE A 64 -18.63 -26.55 4.71
CA ILE A 64 -19.05 -25.78 3.54
C ILE A 64 -19.62 -24.42 3.97
N VAL A 65 -20.48 -24.39 4.99
CA VAL A 65 -21.04 -23.15 5.54
C VAL A 65 -19.95 -22.27 6.13
N GLY A 66 -18.99 -22.84 6.87
CA GLY A 66 -17.84 -22.12 7.41
C GLY A 66 -17.00 -21.45 6.31
N VAL A 67 -16.68 -22.18 5.24
CA VAL A 67 -15.94 -21.63 4.10
C VAL A 67 -16.75 -20.56 3.38
N MET A 68 -18.05 -20.78 3.15
CA MET A 68 -18.96 -19.79 2.55
C MET A 68 -18.98 -18.48 3.35
N LEU A 69 -19.08 -18.57 4.68
CA LEU A 69 -19.07 -17.40 5.55
C LEU A 69 -17.72 -16.65 5.51
N ILE A 70 -16.60 -17.38 5.50
CA ILE A 70 -15.26 -16.78 5.38
C ILE A 70 -15.13 -16.03 4.04
N VAL A 71 -15.53 -16.65 2.93
CA VAL A 71 -15.47 -16.04 1.60
C VAL A 71 -16.39 -14.83 1.51
N TRP A 72 -17.62 -14.93 2.02
CA TRP A 72 -18.58 -13.82 2.04
C TRP A 72 -18.08 -12.64 2.88
N TYR A 73 -17.49 -12.91 4.04
CA TYR A 73 -16.90 -11.88 4.90
C TYR A 73 -15.72 -11.19 4.21
N ASN A 74 -14.83 -11.96 3.57
CA ASN A 74 -13.68 -11.42 2.83
C ASN A 74 -14.09 -10.73 1.53
N SER A 75 -15.21 -11.12 0.87
CA SER A 75 -15.66 -10.45 -0.36
C SER A 75 -16.25 -9.07 -0.08
N LYS A 76 -16.75 -8.83 1.14
CA LYS A 76 -17.25 -7.51 1.59
C LYS A 76 -16.14 -6.58 2.08
N ALA A 77 -14.96 -7.10 2.42
CA ALA A 77 -13.81 -6.26 2.69
C ALA A 77 -13.40 -5.58 1.37
N GLY A 78 -13.75 -4.31 1.21
CA GLY A 78 -13.39 -3.52 0.04
C GLY A 78 -11.89 -3.65 -0.23
N LYS A 79 -11.53 -3.94 -1.48
CA LYS A 79 -10.13 -4.05 -1.94
C LYS A 79 -9.50 -2.65 -2.10
N GLU A 80 -9.78 -1.75 -1.18
CA GLU A 80 -9.23 -0.40 -1.20
C GLU A 80 -7.86 -0.44 -0.54
N VAL A 81 -6.81 -0.26 -1.34
CA VAL A 81 -5.44 -0.15 -0.84
C VAL A 81 -5.17 1.33 -0.58
N ALA A 82 -4.91 1.68 0.69
CA ALA A 82 -4.50 3.03 1.05
C ALA A 82 -3.18 3.38 0.34
N LEU A 83 -3.21 4.40 -0.52
CA LEU A 83 -2.05 4.87 -1.27
C LEU A 83 -1.01 5.54 -0.37
N ALA A 84 -1.46 6.35 0.58
CA ALA A 84 -0.62 6.97 1.59
C ALA A 84 -1.41 7.08 2.90
N GLN A 85 -0.78 6.76 4.05
CA GLN A 85 -1.33 7.12 5.36
C GLN A 85 -0.70 8.44 5.83
N ARG A 86 -1.43 9.21 6.65
CA ARG A 86 -0.94 10.49 7.21
C ARG A 86 0.42 10.39 7.93
N ARG A 87 0.74 9.23 8.47
CA ARG A 87 1.98 8.97 9.23
C ARG A 87 3.16 8.52 8.37
N ASP A 88 2.92 8.23 7.10
CA ASP A 88 3.95 7.75 6.19
C ASP A 88 4.65 8.97 5.56
N VAL A 89 5.98 8.92 5.43
CA VAL A 89 6.76 9.89 4.66
C VAL A 89 7.24 9.18 3.41
N LEU A 90 6.61 9.45 2.27
CA LEU A 90 6.82 8.75 1.01
C LEU A 90 7.70 9.58 0.05
N MET A 91 8.72 8.95 -0.51
CA MET A 91 9.61 9.54 -1.52
C MET A 91 9.07 9.39 -2.96
N GLY A 92 7.79 9.10 -3.14
CA GLY A 92 7.19 8.77 -4.44
C GLY A 92 6.67 7.35 -4.49
N ARG A 93 5.44 7.14 -3.99
CA ARG A 93 4.72 5.88 -4.16
C ARG A 93 3.78 5.98 -5.34
N THR A 94 3.94 5.04 -6.27
CA THR A 94 3.17 5.00 -7.51
C THR A 94 2.25 3.78 -7.50
N ALA A 95 0.99 4.00 -7.82
CA ALA A 95 0.02 2.94 -8.08
C ALA A 95 -0.51 3.08 -9.49
N GLU A 96 -0.26 2.06 -10.31
CA GLU A 96 -0.78 1.98 -11.67
C GLU A 96 -2.30 1.86 -11.63
N VAL A 97 -2.98 2.68 -12.44
CA VAL A 97 -4.44 2.70 -12.55
C VAL A 97 -4.83 2.48 -14.00
N GLN A 98 -5.99 1.88 -14.22
CA GLN A 98 -6.49 1.74 -15.58
C GLN A 98 -6.83 3.12 -16.14
N CYS A 99 -6.23 3.47 -17.29
CA CYS A 99 -6.60 4.68 -18.03
C CYS A 99 -8.08 4.64 -18.42
N SER A 100 -8.71 5.83 -18.45
CA SER A 100 -10.09 5.96 -18.93
C SER A 100 -10.16 5.58 -20.42
N PRO A 101 -11.33 5.14 -20.91
CA PRO A 101 -11.48 4.76 -22.31
C PRO A 101 -11.26 5.95 -23.25
N GLU A 102 -11.61 7.17 -22.85
CA GLU A 102 -11.35 8.38 -23.63
C GLU A 102 -9.85 8.64 -23.78
N TYR A 103 -9.09 8.49 -22.69
CA TYR A 103 -7.64 8.69 -22.71
C TYR A 103 -6.92 7.68 -23.62
N ARG A 104 -7.45 6.45 -23.73
CA ARG A 104 -6.91 5.44 -24.65
C ARG A 104 -7.08 5.86 -26.11
N ALA A 105 -8.19 6.51 -26.47
CA ALA A 105 -8.38 7.04 -27.81
C ALA A 105 -7.37 8.17 -28.12
N ASP A 106 -7.02 8.98 -27.11
CA ASP A 106 -6.00 10.03 -27.24
C ASP A 106 -4.58 9.45 -27.40
N LEU A 107 -4.26 8.34 -26.72
CA LEU A 107 -3.00 7.61 -26.92
C LEU A 107 -2.81 7.14 -28.37
N GLU A 108 -3.88 6.65 -29.00
CA GLU A 108 -3.86 6.22 -30.40
C GLU A 108 -3.75 7.40 -31.37
N LYS A 109 -4.37 8.54 -31.01
CA LYS A 109 -4.38 9.76 -31.83
C LYS A 109 -3.07 10.53 -31.79
N PHE A 110 -2.37 10.51 -30.66
CA PHE A 110 -1.16 11.31 -30.42
C PHE A 110 0.00 10.45 -29.89
N PRO A 111 0.52 9.50 -30.69
CA PRO A 111 1.59 8.61 -30.25
C PRO A 111 2.85 9.42 -29.88
N GLY A 112 3.33 9.25 -28.65
CA GLY A 112 4.53 9.92 -28.15
C GLY A 112 4.33 11.33 -27.60
N CYS A 113 3.12 11.88 -27.60
CA CYS A 113 2.82 13.18 -26.98
C CYS A 113 2.14 13.06 -25.62
N VAL A 114 1.64 11.87 -25.27
CA VAL A 114 0.86 11.61 -24.06
C VAL A 114 1.46 10.42 -23.29
N PRO A 115 1.46 10.46 -21.95
CA PRO A 115 1.96 9.37 -21.12
C PRO A 115 1.30 8.02 -21.42
N GLU A 116 2.10 7.01 -21.76
CA GLU A 116 1.60 5.66 -22.12
C GLU A 116 0.91 4.93 -20.96
N LYS A 117 1.22 5.30 -19.72
CA LYS A 117 0.73 4.62 -18.50
C LYS A 117 0.09 5.61 -17.56
N CYS A 118 -1.11 5.26 -17.09
CA CYS A 118 -1.79 6.01 -16.05
C CYS A 118 -1.40 5.50 -14.67
N ALA A 119 -0.94 6.40 -13.81
CA ALA A 119 -0.62 6.06 -12.44
C ALA A 119 -0.99 7.20 -11.49
N ARG A 120 -1.31 6.85 -10.25
CA ARG A 120 -1.44 7.79 -9.13
C ARG A 120 -0.12 7.82 -8.39
N VAL A 121 0.50 8.99 -8.30
CA VAL A 121 1.78 9.20 -7.62
C VAL A 121 1.56 10.08 -6.40
N VAL A 122 2.09 9.68 -5.25
CA VAL A 122 2.11 10.49 -4.02
C VAL A 122 3.54 10.66 -3.57
N THR A 123 3.98 11.91 -3.41
CA THR A 123 5.33 12.27 -2.93
C THR A 123 5.23 13.40 -1.91
N ASP A 124 5.89 13.24 -0.76
CA ASP A 124 5.89 14.25 0.30
C ASP A 124 7.07 15.23 0.17
N LYS A 125 8.08 14.90 -0.65
CA LYS A 125 9.27 15.73 -0.86
C LYS A 125 9.31 16.36 -2.25
N LEU A 126 8.17 16.89 -2.70
CA LEU A 126 8.17 17.71 -3.91
C LEU A 126 8.87 19.05 -3.67
N LEU A 127 8.58 19.68 -2.52
CA LEU A 127 9.15 20.97 -2.11
C LEU A 127 10.04 20.82 -0.88
N THR A 128 11.15 21.55 -0.85
CA THR A 128 11.95 21.77 0.35
C THR A 128 11.30 22.81 1.27
N ALA A 129 11.65 22.80 2.55
CA ALA A 129 11.11 23.79 3.50
C ALA A 129 11.44 25.24 3.11
N SER A 130 12.62 25.48 2.51
CA SER A 130 13.00 26.80 2.00
C SER A 130 12.11 27.26 0.83
N GLU A 131 11.77 26.36 -0.09
CA GLU A 131 10.90 26.67 -1.23
C GLU A 131 9.46 26.91 -0.77
N ILE A 132 8.98 26.16 0.22
CA ILE A 132 7.67 26.40 0.83
C ILE A 132 7.61 27.79 1.47
N ASN A 133 8.67 28.20 2.17
CA ASN A 133 8.74 29.53 2.76
C ASN A 133 8.77 30.65 1.71
N ALA A 134 9.49 30.45 0.60
CA ALA A 134 9.48 31.37 -0.53
C ALA A 134 8.07 31.48 -1.14
N LEU A 135 7.42 30.35 -1.41
CA LEU A 135 6.05 30.32 -1.95
C LEU A 135 5.04 30.99 -1.00
N LEU A 136 5.19 30.77 0.31
CA LEU A 136 4.36 31.43 1.33
C LEU A 136 4.55 32.95 1.31
N ARG A 137 5.79 33.43 1.17
CA ARG A 137 6.09 34.86 1.06
C ARG A 137 5.50 35.47 -0.22
N ILE A 138 5.64 34.79 -1.36
CA ILE A 138 5.02 35.20 -2.63
C ILE A 138 3.50 35.29 -2.48
N ALA A 139 2.87 34.26 -1.90
CA ALA A 139 1.42 34.25 -1.70
C ALA A 139 0.98 35.38 -0.78
N GLY A 140 1.67 35.59 0.35
CA GLY A 140 1.38 36.69 1.28
C GLY A 140 1.51 38.05 0.61
N ALA A 141 2.67 38.36 0.03
CA ALA A 141 2.93 39.64 -0.61
C ALA A 141 2.04 39.87 -1.85
N GLY A 142 1.75 38.82 -2.63
CA GLY A 142 0.84 38.92 -3.77
C GLY A 142 -0.60 39.19 -3.34
N PHE A 143 -1.10 38.48 -2.33
CA PHE A 143 -2.46 38.66 -1.82
C PHE A 143 -2.66 39.91 -0.96
N GLU A 144 -1.60 40.56 -0.46
CA GLU A 144 -1.72 41.90 0.13
C GLU A 144 -2.19 42.94 -0.90
N TYR A 145 -1.84 42.75 -2.17
CA TYR A 145 -2.25 43.64 -3.28
C TYR A 145 -3.46 43.10 -4.05
N GLY A 146 -3.85 41.85 -3.77
CA GLY A 146 -5.00 41.17 -4.34
C GLY A 146 -6.21 41.28 -3.42
N GLU A 147 -7.39 41.42 -4.01
CA GLU A 147 -8.65 41.44 -3.27
C GLU A 147 -9.70 40.74 -4.13
N SER A 148 -10.70 40.12 -3.54
CA SER A 148 -11.78 39.50 -4.31
C SER A 148 -13.13 39.90 -3.74
N ASP A 149 -14.02 40.39 -4.60
CA ASP A 149 -15.34 40.95 -4.25
C ASP A 149 -16.39 39.83 -4.01
N GLY A 150 -16.02 38.81 -3.23
CA GLY A 150 -16.90 37.69 -2.87
C GLY A 150 -16.40 36.29 -3.26
N GLY A 151 -15.17 36.17 -3.76
CA GLY A 151 -14.52 34.90 -4.09
C GLY A 151 -13.18 34.68 -3.36
N ALA A 152 -12.48 33.62 -3.74
CA ALA A 152 -11.11 33.39 -3.29
C ALA A 152 -10.13 34.25 -4.12
N SER A 153 -9.16 34.88 -3.46
CA SER A 153 -8.07 35.55 -4.16
C SER A 153 -7.20 34.52 -4.88
N THR A 154 -6.88 34.77 -6.15
CA THR A 154 -6.07 33.89 -7.00
C THR A 154 -4.88 34.65 -7.56
N LEU A 155 -3.71 34.01 -7.55
CA LEU A 155 -2.47 34.51 -8.12
C LEU A 155 -1.88 33.42 -9.02
N ASP A 156 -1.78 33.71 -10.31
CA ASP A 156 -1.06 32.90 -11.30
C ASP A 156 0.33 33.50 -11.51
N LEU A 157 1.36 32.73 -11.14
CA LEU A 157 2.77 33.15 -11.28
C LEU A 157 3.31 32.99 -12.71
N GLN A 158 2.69 32.18 -13.56
CA GLN A 158 3.16 32.02 -14.94
C GLN A 158 2.75 33.22 -15.79
N THR A 159 1.50 33.66 -15.66
CA THR A 159 0.98 34.81 -16.41
C THR A 159 1.07 36.12 -15.63
N GLY A 160 1.25 36.04 -14.30
CA GLY A 160 1.18 37.18 -13.40
C GLY A 160 -0.26 37.61 -13.08
N ALA A 161 -1.29 36.82 -13.39
CA ALA A 161 -2.67 37.20 -13.16
C ALA A 161 -3.04 37.15 -11.66
N LEU A 162 -3.34 38.31 -11.07
CA LEU A 162 -3.77 38.48 -9.69
C LEU A 162 -5.21 39.00 -9.64
N SER A 163 -6.08 38.35 -8.87
CA SER A 163 -7.44 38.83 -8.67
C SER A 163 -7.47 40.12 -7.84
N LYS A 164 -8.19 41.14 -8.32
CA LYS A 164 -8.46 42.41 -7.64
C LYS A 164 -9.89 42.88 -7.88
N GLY A 165 -10.75 42.72 -6.86
CA GLY A 165 -12.19 42.93 -6.94
C GLY A 165 -12.82 41.92 -7.91
N LEU A 166 -13.39 42.44 -9.00
CA LEU A 166 -14.02 41.66 -10.08
C LEU A 166 -13.10 41.44 -11.30
N GLN A 167 -11.85 41.90 -11.26
CA GLN A 167 -10.93 41.88 -12.40
C GLN A 167 -9.61 41.18 -12.05
N PHE A 168 -8.85 40.80 -13.08
CA PHE A 168 -7.47 40.34 -12.93
C PHE A 168 -6.51 41.46 -13.33
N VAL A 169 -5.50 41.69 -12.48
CA VAL A 169 -4.42 42.65 -12.70
C VAL A 169 -3.09 41.90 -12.78
N ASP A 170 -2.11 42.52 -13.45
CA ASP A 170 -0.78 41.95 -13.62
C ASP A 170 0.10 42.22 -12.38
N ALA A 171 0.37 41.18 -11.62
CA ALA A 171 1.20 41.20 -10.41
C ALA A 171 2.64 41.65 -10.69
N PHE A 172 3.19 41.37 -11.88
CA PHE A 172 4.55 41.78 -12.24
C PHE A 172 4.65 43.28 -12.55
N LYS A 173 3.55 43.90 -12.99
CA LYS A 173 3.47 45.37 -13.08
C LYS A 173 3.42 46.02 -11.70
N ILE A 174 2.78 45.37 -10.72
CA ILE A 174 2.73 45.83 -9.32
C ILE A 174 4.12 45.68 -8.70
N HIS A 175 4.76 44.53 -8.89
CA HIS A 175 6.13 44.25 -8.45
C HIS A 175 7.12 45.30 -8.98
N ARG A 176 7.05 45.67 -10.27
CA ARG A 176 7.92 46.73 -10.82
C ARG A 176 7.80 48.11 -10.16
N LYS A 177 6.72 48.37 -9.42
CA LYS A 177 6.47 49.65 -8.73
C LYS A 177 6.69 49.57 -7.22
N HIS A 178 6.41 48.43 -6.62
CA HIS A 178 6.34 48.24 -5.17
C HIS A 178 7.29 47.17 -4.63
N ASP A 179 8.05 46.50 -5.51
CA ASP A 179 9.05 45.49 -5.18
C ASP A 179 8.52 44.36 -4.28
N ILE A 180 7.34 43.84 -4.62
CA ILE A 180 6.58 42.89 -3.77
C ILE A 180 7.17 41.46 -3.71
N PHE A 181 8.14 41.12 -4.55
CA PHE A 181 8.70 39.77 -4.68
C PHE A 181 10.23 39.86 -4.65
N GLN A 182 10.90 38.90 -4.04
CA GLN A 182 12.37 38.89 -4.00
C GLN A 182 12.94 38.05 -5.15
N GLN A 183 14.22 38.21 -5.49
CA GLN A 183 14.82 37.44 -6.59
C GLN A 183 14.89 35.94 -6.27
N GLU A 184 15.06 35.61 -4.99
CA GLU A 184 15.10 34.25 -4.47
C GLU A 184 13.75 33.55 -4.58
N ASP A 185 12.65 34.31 -4.57
CA ASP A 185 11.29 33.78 -4.71
C ASP A 185 11.06 33.14 -6.08
N PHE A 186 11.65 33.74 -7.13
CA PHE A 186 11.55 33.21 -8.50
C PHE A 186 12.46 31.99 -8.75
N ALA A 187 13.50 31.79 -7.93
CA ALA A 187 14.37 30.64 -8.05
C ALA A 187 13.63 29.33 -7.74
N ALA A 188 12.75 29.34 -6.74
CA ALA A 188 11.90 28.20 -6.40
C ALA A 188 10.95 27.85 -7.56
N PHE A 189 10.33 28.85 -8.19
CA PHE A 189 9.37 28.63 -9.27
C PHE A 189 10.01 28.04 -10.54
N LYS A 190 11.23 28.47 -10.89
CA LYS A 190 11.93 28.03 -12.10
C LYS A 190 12.18 26.52 -12.12
N TYR A 191 12.54 25.93 -10.98
CA TYR A 191 12.89 24.52 -10.90
C TYR A 191 11.71 23.59 -11.21
N TYR A 192 10.50 23.94 -10.75
CA TYR A 192 9.31 23.10 -10.94
C TYR A 192 8.71 23.21 -12.34
N PHE A 193 8.76 24.39 -12.95
CA PHE A 193 8.33 24.55 -14.33
C PHE A 193 9.24 23.77 -15.29
N GLU A 194 10.54 23.69 -14.98
CA GLU A 194 11.49 22.91 -15.77
C GLU A 194 11.26 21.39 -15.60
N ILE A 195 10.85 20.93 -14.41
CA ILE A 195 10.46 19.52 -14.19
C ILE A 195 9.24 19.14 -15.02
N GLU A 196 8.24 20.01 -15.15
CA GLU A 196 7.04 19.74 -15.94
C GLU A 196 7.35 19.64 -17.45
N VAL A 197 8.32 20.43 -17.93
CA VAL A 197 8.79 20.37 -19.33
C VAL A 197 9.70 19.16 -19.60
N VAL A 198 10.49 18.71 -18.61
CA VAL A 198 11.38 17.54 -18.78
C VAL A 198 10.65 16.21 -18.57
N SER A 199 9.50 16.20 -17.90
CA SER A 199 8.65 15.02 -17.74
C SER A 199 7.63 14.82 -18.87
N SER A 200 7.64 15.70 -19.90
CA SER A 200 6.79 15.63 -21.09
C SER A 200 7.50 14.98 -22.26
#